data_AF-A0A7S1R6D0-F1
#
_entry.id   AF-A0A7S1R6D0-F1
#
_cell.length_a   1.000
_cell.length_b   1.000
_cell.length_c   1.000
_cell.angle_alpha   90.00
_cell.angle_beta   90.00
_cell.angle_gamma   90.00
#
_symmetry.space_group_name_H-M   'P 1'
#
loop_
_entity.id
_entity.type
_entity.pdbx_description
1 polymer ?
#
loop_
_entity_poly.entity_id
_entity_poly.type
_entity_poly.pdbx_seq_one_letter_code
_entity_poly.pdbx_strand_id
1 'polypeptide(L)'
;RAPAAVPGCDGCRTLPDVLSDLHAQVAANQKGITLMRDLVAQQGAATVTSYMRHLQDPAAGAVRDLLRSCIDEHAGKDAASVQLRCADQMDDGTAVALTVTLERESGEATFDFNGTGRQVYGSTNCPRQVVRSAVLYSLRCLLNRTASSFLPLNEGCMRPLRIVLPENSLLSPGPEAAIVAGNVLTSQRITDVILSAFKACACAQGDMNNLTFGNARYSYYETVCGGSGAGPDFDGASAVHTHMTNTRITDVEWLP
;
A
#
# COMPACT_ATOMS: atom_id res chain seq x y z
N ARG A 1 9.25 -18.71 17.24
CA ARG A 1 9.18 -20.20 17.37
C ARG A 1 8.07 -20.70 16.45
N ALA A 2 8.27 -21.78 15.70
CA ALA A 2 7.21 -22.32 14.84
C ALA A 2 6.01 -22.79 15.69
N PRO A 3 4.75 -22.46 15.33
CA PRO A 3 3.56 -22.87 16.09
C PRO A 3 3.52 -24.38 16.36
N ALA A 4 3.91 -25.19 15.38
CA ALA A 4 3.97 -26.65 15.45
C ALA A 4 4.93 -27.21 16.52
N ALA A 5 5.82 -26.38 17.08
CA ALA A 5 6.69 -26.79 18.19
C ALA A 5 5.98 -26.78 19.56
N VAL A 6 4.73 -26.30 19.64
CA VAL A 6 3.91 -26.28 20.84
C VAL A 6 2.75 -27.27 20.68
N PRO A 7 2.62 -28.29 21.54
CA PRO A 7 1.53 -29.27 21.44
C PRO A 7 0.15 -28.59 21.45
N GLY A 8 -0.70 -28.93 20.47
CA GLY A 8 -2.04 -28.34 20.32
C GLY A 8 -2.09 -26.99 19.60
N CYS A 9 -0.95 -26.42 19.20
CA CYS A 9 -0.89 -25.24 18.33
C CYS A 9 -0.79 -25.65 16.86
N ASP A 10 -1.94 -25.77 16.20
CA ASP A 10 -2.00 -25.83 14.74
C ASP A 10 -1.78 -24.45 14.12
N GLY A 11 -0.97 -24.38 13.07
CA GLY A 11 -0.68 -23.15 12.33
C GLY A 11 -1.84 -22.66 11.46
N CYS A 12 -2.92 -23.45 11.33
CA CYS A 12 -4.08 -23.15 10.51
C CYS A 12 -5.33 -23.83 11.09
N ARG A 13 -6.48 -23.14 11.08
CA ARG A 13 -7.78 -23.69 11.53
C ARG A 13 -8.49 -24.49 10.44
N THR A 14 -8.37 -24.06 9.18
CA THR A 14 -9.04 -24.65 8.03
C THR A 14 -8.02 -25.07 6.97
N LEU A 15 -7.28 -26.15 7.27
CA LEU A 15 -6.26 -26.68 6.36
C LEU A 15 -6.76 -26.93 4.92
N PRO A 16 -7.99 -27.46 4.71
CA PRO A 16 -8.50 -27.64 3.35
C PRO A 16 -8.60 -26.33 2.56
N ASP A 17 -9.04 -25.23 3.18
CA ASP A 17 -9.15 -23.92 2.53
C ASP A 17 -7.76 -23.39 2.16
N VAL A 18 -6.80 -23.48 3.09
CA VAL A 18 -5.41 -23.07 2.83
C VAL A 18 -4.78 -23.88 1.69
N LEU A 19 -5.03 -25.19 1.62
CA LEU A 19 -4.55 -26.01 0.50
C LEU A 19 -5.22 -25.61 -0.81
N SER A 20 -6.50 -25.28 -0.80
CA SER A 20 -7.23 -24.77 -1.97
C SER A 20 -6.63 -23.46 -2.46
N ASP A 21 -6.36 -22.51 -1.57
CA ASP A 21 -5.71 -21.23 -1.91
C ASP A 21 -4.31 -21.43 -2.50
N LEU A 22 -3.52 -22.34 -1.94
CA LEU A 22 -2.20 -22.68 -2.47
C LEU A 22 -2.30 -23.29 -3.88
N HIS A 23 -3.25 -24.19 -4.11
CA HIS A 23 -3.49 -24.75 -5.45
C HIS A 23 -3.92 -23.66 -6.44
N ALA A 24 -4.78 -22.73 -6.04
CA ALA A 24 -5.19 -21.61 -6.88
C ALA A 24 -4.00 -20.70 -7.25
N GLN A 25 -3.13 -20.38 -6.29
CA GLN A 25 -1.90 -19.61 -6.54
C GLN A 25 -0.95 -20.33 -7.51
N VAL A 26 -0.75 -21.64 -7.34
CA VAL A 26 0.07 -22.47 -8.25
C VAL A 26 -0.53 -22.47 -9.65
N ALA A 27 -1.85 -22.65 -9.78
CA ALA A 27 -2.53 -22.65 -11.08
C ALA A 27 -2.41 -21.30 -11.80
N ALA A 28 -2.57 -20.18 -11.07
CA ALA A 28 -2.41 -18.83 -11.61
C ALA A 28 -0.98 -18.59 -12.11
N ASN A 29 0.03 -18.98 -11.32
CA ASN A 29 1.45 -18.86 -11.71
C ASN A 29 1.77 -19.76 -12.91
N GLN A 30 1.25 -20.98 -12.95
CA GLN A 30 1.45 -21.89 -14.07
C GLN A 30 0.84 -21.32 -15.36
N LYS A 31 -0.35 -20.72 -15.28
CA LYS A 31 -0.95 -20.01 -16.42
C LYS A 31 -0.08 -18.84 -16.87
N GLY A 32 0.43 -18.05 -15.93
CA GLY A 32 1.37 -16.95 -16.21
C GLY A 32 2.64 -17.43 -16.94
N ILE A 33 3.25 -18.53 -16.48
CA ILE A 33 4.42 -19.14 -17.13
C ILE A 33 4.09 -19.56 -18.56
N THR A 34 2.96 -20.23 -18.79
CA THR A 34 2.55 -20.65 -20.13
C THR A 34 2.39 -19.45 -21.06
N LEU A 35 1.64 -18.42 -20.64
CA LEU A 35 1.43 -17.21 -21.43
C LEU A 35 2.75 -16.49 -21.75
N MET A 36 3.67 -16.42 -20.79
CA MET A 36 4.99 -15.83 -21.00
C MET A 36 5.84 -16.64 -21.99
N ARG A 37 5.79 -17.99 -21.92
CA ARG A 37 6.48 -18.87 -22.87
C ARG A 37 5.93 -18.71 -24.28
N ASP A 38 4.61 -18.64 -24.43
CA ASP A 38 3.96 -18.44 -25.72
C ASP A 38 4.37 -17.10 -26.34
N LEU A 39 4.38 -16.03 -25.54
CA LEU A 39 4.82 -14.70 -25.97
C LEU A 39 6.30 -14.70 -26.40
N VAL A 40 7.17 -15.35 -25.62
CA VAL A 40 8.60 -15.49 -25.94
C VAL A 40 8.81 -16.33 -27.21
N ALA A 41 8.02 -17.38 -27.43
CA ALA A 41 8.08 -18.18 -28.65
C ALA A 41 7.69 -17.38 -29.89
N GLN A 42 6.70 -16.48 -29.77
CA GLN A 42 6.23 -15.65 -30.89
C GLN A 42 7.13 -14.45 -31.19
N GLN A 43 7.65 -13.78 -30.16
CA GLN A 43 8.31 -12.47 -30.28
C GLN A 43 9.82 -12.51 -30.00
N GLY A 44 10.34 -13.61 -29.44
CA GLY A 44 11.72 -13.76 -29.00
C GLY A 44 11.98 -13.17 -27.62
N ALA A 45 12.83 -13.83 -26.83
CA ALA A 45 13.13 -13.45 -25.44
C ALA A 45 13.75 -12.05 -25.32
N ALA A 46 14.62 -11.68 -26.27
CA ALA A 46 15.27 -10.36 -26.29
C ALA A 46 14.24 -9.23 -26.44
N THR A 47 13.29 -9.38 -27.37
CA THR A 47 12.20 -8.43 -27.59
C THR A 47 11.34 -8.30 -26.35
N VAL A 48 10.86 -9.42 -25.79
CA VAL A 48 10.00 -9.42 -24.59
C VAL A 48 10.70 -8.73 -23.42
N THR A 49 11.96 -9.06 -23.16
CA THR A 49 12.74 -8.45 -22.07
C THR A 49 12.98 -6.95 -22.30
N SER A 50 13.22 -6.54 -23.55
CA SER A 50 13.35 -5.13 -23.93
C SER A 50 12.06 -4.36 -23.63
N TYR A 51 10.91 -4.88 -24.07
CA TYR A 51 9.61 -4.26 -23.79
C TYR A 51 9.28 -4.22 -22.30
N MET A 52 9.62 -5.25 -21.51
CA MET A 52 9.44 -5.20 -20.04
C MET A 52 10.18 -4.02 -19.40
N ARG A 53 11.37 -3.66 -19.91
CA ARG A 53 12.10 -2.48 -19.45
C ARG A 53 11.47 -1.19 -19.96
N HIS A 54 11.11 -1.15 -21.24
CA HIS A 54 10.45 0.01 -21.84
C HIS A 54 9.09 0.34 -21.20
N LEU A 55 8.41 -0.62 -20.56
CA LEU A 55 7.18 -0.35 -19.80
C LEU A 55 7.43 0.39 -18.48
N GLN A 56 8.66 0.37 -17.94
CA GLN A 56 9.00 1.04 -16.69
C GLN A 56 9.37 2.52 -16.87
N ASP A 57 9.96 2.89 -18.01
CA ASP A 57 10.36 4.29 -18.25
C ASP A 57 9.16 5.25 -18.30
N PRO A 58 8.04 4.95 -18.99
CA PRO A 58 6.83 5.77 -18.93
C PRO A 58 6.24 5.87 -17.52
N ALA A 59 6.31 4.80 -16.73
CA ALA A 59 5.85 4.81 -15.34
C ALA A 59 6.69 5.79 -14.50
N ALA A 60 8.01 5.73 -14.66
CA ALA A 60 8.95 6.63 -13.99
C ALA A 60 8.76 8.10 -14.43
N GLY A 61 8.45 8.33 -15.72
CA GLY A 61 8.14 9.64 -16.29
C GLY A 61 6.84 10.22 -15.73
N ALA A 62 5.77 9.44 -15.71
CA ALA A 62 4.47 9.86 -15.16
C ALA A 62 4.58 10.29 -13.70
N VAL A 63 5.35 9.56 -12.88
CA VAL A 63 5.61 9.96 -11.49
C VAL A 63 6.41 11.25 -11.42
N ARG A 64 7.45 11.44 -12.24
CA ARG A 64 8.22 12.72 -12.28
C ARG A 64 7.33 13.91 -12.58
N ASP A 65 6.42 13.75 -13.54
CA ASP A 65 5.50 14.82 -13.94
C ASP A 65 4.45 15.12 -12.86
N LEU A 66 3.95 14.09 -12.17
CA LEU A 66 3.14 14.27 -10.96
C LEU A 66 3.91 15.10 -9.92
N LEU A 67 5.13 14.71 -9.58
CA LEU A 67 5.89 15.36 -8.51
C LEU A 67 6.14 16.84 -8.84
N ARG A 68 6.47 17.18 -10.09
CA ARG A 68 6.59 18.57 -10.55
C ARG A 68 5.26 19.35 -10.46
N SER A 69 4.15 18.70 -10.80
CA SER A 69 2.82 19.30 -10.67
C SER A 69 2.46 19.58 -9.20
N CYS A 70 2.84 18.69 -8.28
CA CYS A 70 2.69 18.94 -6.85
C CYS A 70 3.55 20.12 -6.36
N ILE A 71 4.76 20.31 -6.91
CA ILE A 71 5.58 21.50 -6.61
C ILE A 71 4.86 22.77 -7.11
N ASP A 72 4.32 22.75 -8.34
CA ASP A 72 3.54 23.87 -8.88
C ASP A 72 2.36 24.23 -7.97
N GLU A 73 1.63 23.24 -7.46
CA GLU A 73 0.46 23.42 -6.57
C GLU A 73 0.86 23.96 -5.19
N HIS A 74 1.98 23.50 -4.60
CA HIS A 74 2.32 23.81 -3.21
C HIS A 74 3.34 24.95 -3.02
N ALA A 75 4.18 25.24 -4.02
CA ALA A 75 5.25 26.23 -3.93
C ALA A 75 5.39 27.14 -5.16
N GLY A 76 4.62 26.88 -6.22
CA GLY A 76 4.67 27.64 -7.47
C GLY A 76 5.70 27.11 -8.48
N LYS A 77 5.59 27.60 -9.72
CA LYS A 77 6.36 27.09 -10.87
C LYS A 77 7.86 27.35 -10.79
N ASP A 78 8.26 28.41 -10.09
CA ASP A 78 9.67 28.83 -9.96
C ASP A 78 10.38 28.15 -8.78
N ALA A 79 9.66 27.40 -7.94
CA ALA A 79 10.25 26.70 -6.82
C ALA A 79 11.13 25.53 -7.29
N ALA A 80 12.39 25.51 -6.85
CA ALA A 80 13.32 24.41 -7.10
C ALA A 80 12.93 23.15 -6.33
N SER A 81 12.37 23.32 -5.13
CA SER A 81 11.94 22.22 -4.25
C SER A 81 10.84 22.66 -3.28
N VAL A 82 10.15 21.69 -2.70
CA VAL A 82 9.18 21.91 -1.61
C VAL A 82 9.25 20.78 -0.58
N GLN A 83 9.02 21.12 0.69
CA GLN A 83 8.85 20.15 1.76
C GLN A 83 7.40 20.16 2.24
N LEU A 84 6.79 18.97 2.24
CA LEU A 84 5.45 18.72 2.78
C LEU A 84 5.58 17.89 4.04
N ARG A 85 4.79 18.19 5.08
CA ARG A 85 4.87 17.50 6.37
C ARG A 85 3.49 17.17 6.88
N CYS A 86 3.34 15.97 7.40
CA CYS A 86 2.17 15.56 8.16
C CYS A 86 2.61 14.53 9.20
N ALA A 87 1.92 14.53 10.34
CA ALA A 87 2.09 13.52 11.34
C ALA A 87 0.73 13.22 11.95
N ASP A 88 0.56 11.98 12.34
CA ASP A 88 -0.60 11.47 13.05
C ASP A 88 -0.12 10.34 14.00
N GLN A 89 -1.04 9.70 14.70
CA GLN A 89 -0.72 8.66 15.67
C GLN A 89 -1.67 7.48 15.55
N MET A 90 -1.15 6.30 15.89
CA MET A 90 -1.97 5.12 16.16
C MET A 90 -2.73 5.31 17.49
N ASP A 91 -3.73 4.46 17.74
CA ASP A 91 -4.57 4.54 18.95
C ASP A 91 -3.78 4.39 20.26
N ASP A 92 -2.63 3.71 20.22
CA ASP A 92 -1.71 3.58 21.35
C ASP A 92 -0.77 4.79 21.54
N GLY A 93 -0.94 5.84 20.72
CA GLY A 93 -0.12 7.05 20.71
C GLY A 93 1.18 6.93 19.90
N THR A 94 1.45 5.80 19.25
CA THR A 94 2.65 5.65 18.43
C THR A 94 2.58 6.56 17.21
N ALA A 95 3.54 7.47 17.09
CA ALA A 95 3.58 8.45 16.00
C ALA A 95 3.85 7.80 14.63
N VAL A 96 3.16 8.29 13.60
CA VAL A 96 3.43 8.08 12.18
C VAL A 96 3.67 9.46 11.59
N ALA A 97 4.93 9.78 11.30
CA ALA A 97 5.33 11.12 10.86
C ALA A 97 6.07 11.06 9.53
N LEU A 98 5.70 11.94 8.61
CA LEU A 98 6.22 11.99 7.25
C LEU A 98 6.71 13.41 6.93
N THR A 99 7.91 13.49 6.37
CA THR A 99 8.37 14.64 5.59
C THR A 99 8.60 14.19 4.15
N VAL A 100 7.92 14.83 3.20
CA VAL A 100 8.13 14.60 1.76
C VAL A 100 8.92 15.77 1.19
N THR A 101 10.10 15.50 0.66
CA THR A 101 10.89 16.50 -0.09
C THR A 101 10.77 16.21 -1.58
N LEU A 102 10.32 17.19 -2.35
CA LEU A 102 10.18 17.11 -3.81
C LEU A 102 11.22 18.00 -4.48
N GLU A 103 11.94 17.47 -5.46
CA GLU A 103 12.99 18.17 -6.20
C GLU A 103 12.60 18.32 -7.68
N ARG A 104 12.51 19.56 -8.18
CA ARG A 104 11.99 19.85 -9.53
C ARG A 104 12.88 19.33 -10.64
N GLU A 105 14.18 19.59 -10.52
CA GLU A 105 15.18 19.31 -11.58
C GLU A 105 15.26 17.81 -11.87
N SER A 106 15.49 17.00 -10.83
CA SER A 106 15.56 15.54 -10.96
C SER A 106 14.18 14.89 -11.12
N GLY A 107 13.12 15.54 -10.64
CA GLY A 107 11.78 14.96 -10.54
C GLY A 107 11.75 13.80 -9.53
N GLU A 108 12.55 13.89 -8.47
CA GLU A 108 12.64 12.88 -7.43
C GLU A 108 11.94 13.33 -6.16
N ALA A 109 11.53 12.35 -5.36
CA ALA A 109 10.91 12.59 -4.06
C ALA A 109 11.54 11.72 -2.98
N THR A 110 11.79 12.33 -1.82
CA THR A 110 12.18 11.61 -0.60
C THR A 110 11.02 11.60 0.38
N PHE A 111 10.51 10.41 0.70
CA PHE A 111 9.53 10.14 1.75
C PHE A 111 10.29 9.74 3.01
N ASP A 112 10.48 10.68 3.93
CA ASP A 112 11.20 10.48 5.18
C ASP A 112 10.24 10.24 6.35
N PHE A 113 10.29 9.03 6.91
CA PHE A 113 9.51 8.60 8.06
C PHE A 113 10.29 8.58 9.38
N ASN A 114 11.45 9.24 9.48
CA ASN A 114 12.32 9.23 10.67
C ASN A 114 11.63 9.69 11.98
N GLY A 115 10.55 10.48 11.88
CA GLY A 115 9.76 10.89 13.04
C GLY A 115 8.78 9.82 13.56
N THR A 116 8.70 8.66 12.91
CA THR A 116 7.80 7.56 13.30
C THR A 116 8.31 6.88 14.58
N GLY A 117 7.37 6.53 15.47
CA GLY A 117 7.63 5.83 16.71
C GLY A 117 8.27 4.44 16.54
N ARG A 118 8.76 3.90 17.67
CA ARG A 118 9.40 2.58 17.72
C ARG A 118 8.40 1.46 17.42
N GLN A 119 8.92 0.30 17.05
CA GLN A 119 8.09 -0.90 16.99
C GLN A 119 7.41 -1.17 18.34
N VAL A 120 6.20 -1.71 18.30
CA VAL A 120 5.35 -1.92 19.47
C VAL A 120 5.25 -3.40 19.85
N TYR A 121 4.94 -3.66 21.13
CA TYR A 121 4.60 -4.99 21.61
C TYR A 121 3.14 -5.33 21.26
N GLY A 122 2.87 -5.41 19.96
CA GLY A 122 1.55 -5.60 19.38
C GLY A 122 1.66 -5.98 17.91
N SER A 123 0.53 -6.17 17.24
CA SER A 123 0.48 -6.64 15.85
C SER A 123 0.48 -5.52 14.80
N THR A 124 0.40 -4.26 15.21
CA THR A 124 0.31 -3.07 14.33
C THR A 124 1.64 -2.70 13.65
N ASN A 125 2.73 -3.41 13.93
CA ASN A 125 3.97 -3.19 13.22
C ASN A 125 3.81 -3.46 11.71
N CYS A 126 4.35 -2.58 10.89
CA CYS A 126 4.11 -2.54 9.45
C CYS A 126 5.41 -2.84 8.70
N PRO A 127 5.47 -3.94 7.91
CA PRO A 127 6.63 -4.25 7.10
C PRO A 127 6.93 -3.19 6.04
N ARG A 128 8.20 -3.02 5.70
CA ARG A 128 8.69 -2.04 4.71
C ARG A 128 7.93 -2.10 3.37
N GLN A 129 7.53 -3.31 2.96
CA GLN A 129 6.83 -3.56 1.70
C GLN A 129 5.41 -2.97 1.72
N VAL A 130 4.72 -3.00 2.87
CA VAL A 130 3.41 -2.38 3.03
C VAL A 130 3.53 -0.86 2.93
N VAL A 131 4.58 -0.28 3.52
CA VAL A 131 4.88 1.17 3.38
C VAL A 131 5.10 1.55 1.92
N ARG A 132 5.89 0.75 1.17
CA ARG A 132 6.09 0.96 -0.28
C ARG A 132 4.77 0.92 -1.05
N SER A 133 3.89 -0.03 -0.74
CA SER A 133 2.58 -0.12 -1.37
C SER A 133 1.68 1.07 -1.04
N ALA A 134 1.68 1.56 0.20
CA ALA A 134 0.92 2.75 0.60
C ALA A 134 1.41 4.02 -0.14
N VAL A 135 2.73 4.17 -0.31
CA VAL A 135 3.31 5.26 -1.13
C VAL A 135 2.86 5.15 -2.59
N LEU A 136 2.98 3.97 -3.20
CA LEU A 136 2.57 3.76 -4.59
C LEU A 136 1.07 4.00 -4.79
N TYR A 137 0.24 3.51 -3.88
CA TYR A 137 -1.21 3.75 -3.87
C TYR A 137 -1.53 5.25 -3.80
N SER A 138 -0.91 5.96 -2.86
CA SER A 138 -1.15 7.39 -2.67
C SER A 138 -0.76 8.20 -3.91
N LEU A 139 0.38 7.90 -4.52
CA LEU A 139 0.80 8.55 -5.78
C LEU A 139 -0.18 8.27 -6.92
N ARG A 140 -0.73 7.05 -7.02
CA ARG A 140 -1.76 6.74 -8.00
C ARG A 140 -3.02 7.58 -7.80
N CYS A 141 -3.45 7.79 -6.55
CA CYS A 141 -4.57 8.66 -6.22
C CYS A 141 -4.32 10.11 -6.63
N LEU A 142 -3.11 10.62 -6.38
CA LEU A 142 -2.72 11.99 -6.75
C LEU A 142 -2.63 12.18 -8.27
N LEU A 143 -2.12 11.18 -9.00
CA LEU A 143 -2.04 11.22 -10.46
C LEU A 143 -3.39 11.38 -11.15
N ASN A 144 -4.41 10.69 -10.64
CA ASN A 144 -5.78 10.82 -11.18
C ASN A 144 -6.36 12.23 -10.98
N ARG A 145 -5.83 13.03 -10.05
CA ARG A 145 -6.21 14.44 -9.85
C ARG A 145 -5.51 15.38 -10.83
N THR A 146 -4.24 15.14 -11.12
CA THR A 146 -3.37 16.14 -11.76
C THR A 146 -3.04 15.85 -13.21
N ALA A 147 -3.19 14.61 -13.68
CA ALA A 147 -2.75 14.20 -15.02
C ALA A 147 -3.86 13.52 -15.82
N SER A 148 -3.92 13.84 -17.12
CA SER A 148 -4.74 13.12 -18.11
C SER A 148 -4.14 11.75 -18.50
N SER A 149 -2.98 11.38 -17.96
CA SER A 149 -2.27 10.16 -18.32
C SER A 149 -2.55 9.02 -17.34
N PHE A 150 -2.81 7.84 -17.90
CA PHE A 150 -2.89 6.59 -17.15
C PHE A 150 -1.51 6.26 -16.55
N LEU A 151 -1.43 5.95 -15.26
CA LEU A 151 -0.21 5.44 -14.63
C LEU A 151 -0.07 3.94 -14.91
N PRO A 152 0.92 3.48 -15.71
CA PRO A 152 1.23 2.06 -15.79
C PRO A 152 1.86 1.61 -14.46
N LEU A 153 1.06 0.95 -13.62
CA LEU A 153 1.50 0.46 -12.32
C LEU A 153 2.53 -0.67 -12.47
N ASN A 154 3.79 -0.32 -12.26
CA ASN A 154 4.92 -1.24 -12.21
C ASN A 154 6.07 -0.61 -11.39
N GLU A 155 7.16 -1.35 -11.19
CA GLU A 155 8.30 -0.92 -10.37
C GLU A 155 8.97 0.38 -10.90
N GLY A 156 8.77 0.75 -12.17
CA GLY A 156 9.21 2.02 -12.71
C GLY A 156 8.68 3.24 -11.94
N CYS A 157 7.47 3.12 -11.36
CA CYS A 157 6.88 4.16 -10.50
C CYS A 157 7.74 4.45 -9.25
N MET A 158 8.51 3.47 -8.77
CA MET A 158 9.33 3.58 -7.56
C MET A 158 10.73 4.16 -7.85
N ARG A 159 11.18 4.19 -9.11
CA ARG A 159 12.51 4.70 -9.49
C ARG A 159 12.80 6.16 -9.06
N PRO A 160 11.87 7.13 -9.18
CA PRO A 160 12.11 8.50 -8.67
C PRO A 160 11.98 8.63 -7.15
N LEU A 161 11.67 7.55 -6.42
CA LEU A 161 11.27 7.63 -5.03
C LEU A 161 12.34 7.07 -4.12
N ARG A 162 12.70 7.84 -3.09
CA ARG A 162 13.47 7.38 -1.95
C ARG A 162 12.57 7.30 -0.74
N ILE A 163 12.49 6.13 -0.09
CA ILE A 163 11.73 5.94 1.15
C ILE A 163 12.73 5.70 2.27
N VAL A 164 12.73 6.57 3.29
CA VAL A 164 13.60 6.50 4.46
C VAL A 164 12.77 6.05 5.65
N LEU A 165 13.15 4.92 6.24
CA LEU A 165 12.46 4.31 7.38
C LEU A 165 13.46 4.15 8.53
N PRO A 166 13.15 4.62 9.75
CA PRO A 166 13.99 4.37 10.91
C PRO A 166 14.00 2.87 11.24
N GLU A 167 15.16 2.31 11.56
CA GLU A 167 15.27 0.90 11.95
C GLU A 167 14.57 0.63 13.29
N ASN A 168 14.02 -0.59 13.46
CA ASN A 168 13.30 -0.99 14.67
C ASN A 168 12.14 -0.04 15.04
N SER A 169 11.50 0.51 14.00
CA SER A 169 10.34 1.40 14.10
C SER A 169 9.04 0.68 13.78
N LEU A 170 7.91 1.36 14.00
CA LEU A 170 6.59 0.87 13.60
C LEU A 170 6.55 0.51 12.10
N LEU A 171 7.28 1.23 11.24
CA LEU A 171 7.26 1.08 9.78
C LEU A 171 8.44 0.28 9.22
N SER A 172 9.36 -0.15 10.08
CA SER A 172 10.46 -1.05 9.75
C SER A 172 10.82 -1.87 11.00
N PRO A 173 9.92 -2.75 11.44
CA PRO A 173 10.12 -3.49 12.67
C PRO A 173 11.19 -4.58 12.51
N GLY A 174 11.77 -5.01 13.64
CA GLY A 174 12.65 -6.16 13.68
C GLY A 174 11.93 -7.48 13.32
N PRO A 175 12.68 -8.53 12.98
CA PRO A 175 12.13 -9.79 12.45
C PRO A 175 11.22 -10.56 13.42
N GLU A 176 11.35 -10.29 14.73
CA GLU A 176 10.55 -10.95 15.78
C GLU A 176 9.26 -10.20 16.12
N ALA A 177 9.02 -9.03 15.53
CA ALA A 177 7.82 -8.24 15.81
C ALA A 177 6.58 -8.87 15.15
N ALA A 178 5.43 -8.79 15.83
CA ALA A 178 4.16 -9.18 15.24
C ALA A 178 3.69 -8.10 14.25
N ILE A 179 3.28 -8.53 13.04
CA ILE A 179 3.00 -7.61 11.91
C ILE A 179 1.60 -7.75 11.30
N VAL A 180 0.75 -8.65 11.82
CA VAL A 180 -0.51 -9.01 11.16
C VAL A 180 -1.45 -7.81 10.99
N ALA A 181 -1.50 -6.91 11.98
CA ALA A 181 -2.35 -5.73 11.94
C ALA A 181 -1.71 -4.55 11.16
N GLY A 182 -0.43 -4.63 10.79
CA GLY A 182 0.27 -3.58 10.04
C GLY A 182 -0.31 -3.34 8.65
N ASN A 183 -0.75 -4.40 7.96
CA ASN A 183 -1.36 -4.28 6.64
C ASN A 183 -2.80 -3.73 6.67
N VAL A 184 -3.46 -3.80 7.82
CA VAL A 184 -4.88 -3.44 7.95
C VAL A 184 -5.03 -2.08 8.63
N LEU A 185 -4.38 -1.85 9.77
CA LEU A 185 -4.49 -0.62 10.56
C LEU A 185 -3.45 0.41 10.09
N THR A 186 -2.18 0.07 10.22
CA THR A 186 -1.08 1.02 10.04
C THR A 186 -0.93 1.47 8.59
N SER A 187 -1.23 0.61 7.62
CA SER A 187 -1.26 0.95 6.19
C SER A 187 -2.25 2.08 5.86
N GLN A 188 -3.41 2.11 6.53
CA GLN A 188 -4.39 3.19 6.40
C GLN A 188 -3.80 4.49 6.95
N ARG A 189 -3.23 4.44 8.15
CA ARG A 189 -2.62 5.63 8.77
C ARG A 189 -1.47 6.20 7.94
N ILE A 190 -0.63 5.35 7.34
CA ILE A 190 0.42 5.81 6.41
C ILE A 190 -0.20 6.53 5.22
N THR A 191 -1.28 5.97 4.65
CA THR A 191 -1.99 6.56 3.50
C THR A 191 -2.61 7.91 3.87
N ASP A 192 -3.28 8.01 5.01
CA ASP A 192 -3.86 9.25 5.52
C ASP A 192 -2.79 10.34 5.71
N VAL A 193 -1.65 10.00 6.32
CA VAL A 193 -0.53 10.93 6.52
C VAL A 193 0.07 11.39 5.18
N ILE A 194 0.20 10.50 4.20
CA ILE A 194 0.68 10.87 2.86
C ILE A 194 -0.32 11.82 2.19
N LEU A 195 -1.59 11.42 2.08
CA LEU A 195 -2.62 12.23 1.39
C LEU A 195 -2.83 13.59 2.08
N SER A 196 -2.75 13.62 3.41
CA SER A 196 -2.82 14.86 4.20
C SER A 196 -1.61 15.77 3.99
N ALA A 197 -0.39 15.22 3.86
CA ALA A 197 0.81 16.00 3.54
C ALA A 197 0.67 16.73 2.19
N PHE A 198 0.06 16.08 1.21
CA PHE A 198 -0.28 16.65 -0.10
C PHE A 198 -1.60 17.44 -0.11
N LYS A 199 -2.30 17.57 1.02
CA LYS A 199 -3.62 18.24 1.13
C LYS A 199 -4.63 17.71 0.09
N ALA A 200 -4.58 16.42 -0.19
CA ALA A 200 -5.34 15.81 -1.28
C ALA A 200 -6.82 15.58 -0.94
N CYS A 201 -7.09 15.13 0.28
CA CYS A 201 -8.42 14.93 0.84
C CYS A 201 -8.32 14.91 2.37
N ALA A 202 -9.46 14.99 3.06
CA ALA A 202 -9.54 14.66 4.47
C ALA A 202 -9.21 13.17 4.69
N CYS A 203 -8.90 12.79 5.94
CA CYS A 203 -8.70 11.39 6.30
C CYS A 203 -10.02 10.60 6.11
N ALA A 204 -9.88 9.33 5.72
CA ALA A 204 -11.00 8.39 5.71
C ALA A 204 -11.24 7.81 7.11
N GLN A 205 -11.93 6.67 7.21
CA GLN A 205 -12.11 5.94 8.47
C GLN A 205 -10.80 5.67 9.23
N GLY A 206 -9.65 5.63 8.55
CA GLY A 206 -8.33 5.46 9.17
C GLY A 206 -8.05 4.05 9.70
N ASP A 207 -8.88 3.09 9.31
CA ASP A 207 -8.82 1.68 9.70
C ASP A 207 -9.43 0.81 8.58
N MET A 208 -8.85 -0.37 8.35
CA MET A 208 -9.54 -1.50 7.73
C MET A 208 -10.18 -2.33 8.84
N ASN A 209 -11.42 -1.97 9.20
CA ASN A 209 -12.14 -2.62 10.28
C ASN A 209 -12.45 -4.08 9.93
N ASN A 210 -11.92 -5.00 10.74
CA ASN A 210 -11.99 -6.43 10.48
C ASN A 210 -12.86 -7.12 11.54
N LEU A 211 -13.94 -7.76 11.10
CA LEU A 211 -14.72 -8.67 11.92
C LEU A 211 -14.23 -10.08 11.69
N THR A 212 -13.66 -10.70 12.74
CA THR A 212 -13.22 -12.09 12.69
C THR A 212 -13.85 -12.90 13.81
N PHE A 213 -14.35 -14.08 13.49
CA PHE A 213 -14.84 -15.06 14.46
C PHE A 213 -14.71 -16.46 13.88
N GLY A 214 -14.75 -17.48 14.74
CA GLY A 214 -14.60 -18.85 14.29
C GLY A 214 -14.37 -19.81 15.43
N ASN A 215 -14.27 -21.09 15.10
CA ASN A 215 -13.96 -22.16 16.04
C ASN A 215 -13.02 -23.18 15.38
N ALA A 216 -12.92 -24.39 15.94
CA ALA A 216 -12.05 -25.45 15.40
C ALA A 216 -12.46 -25.96 14.01
N ARG A 217 -13.65 -25.61 13.51
CA ARG A 217 -14.22 -26.12 12.26
C ARG A 217 -14.38 -25.06 11.17
N TYR A 218 -14.44 -23.78 11.52
CA TYR A 218 -14.57 -22.69 10.55
C TYR A 218 -13.92 -21.40 11.06
N SER A 219 -13.52 -20.55 10.12
CA SER A 219 -13.05 -19.20 10.39
C SER A 219 -13.76 -18.24 9.44
N TYR A 220 -14.28 -17.16 9.97
CA TYR A 220 -14.91 -16.09 9.22
C TYR A 220 -14.09 -14.81 9.37
N TYR A 221 -13.96 -14.07 8.27
CA TYR A 221 -13.27 -12.79 8.20
C TYR A 221 -14.00 -11.89 7.21
N GLU A 222 -14.52 -10.78 7.70
CA GLU A 222 -15.09 -9.70 6.90
C GLU A 222 -14.44 -8.36 7.19
N THR A 223 -14.44 -7.51 6.18
CA THR A 223 -14.04 -6.11 6.27
C THR A 223 -15.29 -5.24 6.33
N VAL A 224 -15.44 -4.44 7.37
CA VAL A 224 -16.57 -3.54 7.54
C VAL A 224 -16.21 -2.18 6.94
N CYS A 225 -17.05 -1.70 6.03
CA CYS A 225 -16.89 -0.39 5.41
C CYS A 225 -17.17 0.77 6.38
N GLY A 226 -16.70 1.96 6.03
CA GLY A 226 -17.00 3.19 6.77
C GLY A 226 -17.11 4.37 5.82
N GLY A 227 -16.43 5.48 6.12
CA GLY A 227 -16.50 6.70 5.32
C GLY A 227 -15.21 6.98 4.54
N SER A 228 -15.34 7.54 3.35
CA SER A 228 -14.21 8.17 2.65
C SER A 228 -14.01 9.61 3.10
N GLY A 229 -12.77 10.09 2.99
CA GLY A 229 -12.47 11.50 3.17
C GLY A 229 -13.14 12.36 2.09
N ALA A 230 -13.57 13.57 2.45
CA ALA A 230 -14.01 14.59 1.50
C ALA A 230 -12.81 15.25 0.81
N GLY A 231 -13.00 15.69 -0.43
CA GLY A 231 -12.01 16.45 -1.20
C GLY A 231 -12.39 17.91 -1.36
N PRO A 232 -11.59 18.69 -2.10
CA PRO A 232 -11.88 20.10 -2.39
C PRO A 232 -13.21 20.32 -3.14
N ASP A 233 -13.61 19.35 -3.95
CA ASP A 233 -14.71 19.43 -4.92
C ASP A 233 -15.71 18.26 -4.80
N PHE A 234 -15.58 17.43 -3.76
CA PHE A 234 -16.48 16.29 -3.52
C PHE A 234 -16.67 15.99 -2.03
N ASP A 235 -17.87 15.55 -1.68
CA ASP A 235 -18.19 15.04 -0.35
C ASP A 235 -17.61 13.62 -0.14
N GLY A 236 -17.37 13.27 1.11
CA GLY A 236 -17.04 11.89 1.48
C GLY A 236 -18.21 10.94 1.21
N ALA A 237 -17.92 9.74 0.72
CA ALA A 237 -18.89 8.68 0.54
C ALA A 237 -19.10 7.90 1.85
N SER A 238 -20.35 7.52 2.13
CA SER A 238 -20.72 6.69 3.27
C SER A 238 -20.76 5.21 2.89
N ALA A 239 -20.43 4.33 3.83
CA ALA A 239 -20.46 2.88 3.71
C ALA A 239 -19.66 2.33 2.52
N VAL A 240 -18.42 2.81 2.36
CA VAL A 240 -17.48 2.33 1.33
C VAL A 240 -16.18 1.83 1.94
N HIS A 241 -15.57 0.83 1.30
CA HIS A 241 -14.20 0.43 1.57
C HIS A 241 -13.25 1.46 0.96
N THR A 242 -12.26 1.89 1.74
CA THR A 242 -11.38 2.98 1.35
C THR A 242 -9.93 2.56 1.39
N HIS A 243 -9.15 3.18 0.52
CA HIS A 243 -7.69 3.10 0.54
C HIS A 243 -7.15 1.68 0.49
N MET A 244 -6.55 1.21 1.58
CA MET A 244 -5.88 -0.09 1.62
C MET A 244 -6.88 -1.27 1.70
N THR A 245 -8.18 -0.99 1.79
CA THR A 245 -9.23 -2.03 1.77
C THR A 245 -9.74 -2.28 0.35
N ASN A 246 -9.36 -3.43 -0.22
CA ASN A 246 -9.72 -3.85 -1.58
C ASN A 246 -10.53 -5.16 -1.58
N THR A 247 -11.50 -5.22 -0.68
CA THR A 247 -12.44 -6.32 -0.51
C THR A 247 -13.84 -5.82 -0.82
N ARG A 248 -14.74 -6.74 -1.16
CA ARG A 248 -16.17 -6.45 -1.32
C ARG A 248 -16.91 -7.08 -0.15
N ILE A 249 -17.89 -6.35 0.39
CA ILE A 249 -18.74 -6.89 1.46
C ILE A 249 -19.47 -8.15 0.97
N THR A 250 -19.52 -9.18 1.83
CA THR A 250 -20.29 -10.38 1.58
C THR A 250 -21.78 -10.09 1.75
N ASP A 251 -22.61 -10.61 0.85
CA ASP A 251 -24.07 -10.50 0.97
C ASP A 251 -24.55 -11.15 2.28
N VAL A 252 -25.43 -10.47 3.01
CA VAL A 252 -25.92 -10.88 4.34
C VAL A 252 -26.54 -12.29 4.34
N GLU A 253 -27.16 -12.70 3.24
CA GLU A 253 -27.78 -14.02 3.08
C GLU A 253 -26.77 -15.18 3.06
N TRP A 254 -25.50 -14.88 2.77
CA TRP A 254 -24.40 -15.84 2.73
C TRP A 254 -23.59 -15.87 4.02
N LEU A 255 -23.98 -15.07 5.03
CA LEU A 255 -23.33 -15.08 6.33
C LEU A 255 -23.69 -16.38 7.08
N PRO A 256 -22.69 -17.15 7.54
CA PRO A 256 -22.90 -18.42 8.25
C PRO A 256 -23.46 -18.26 9.67
#